data_AF-A0A382YSJ5-F1
#
_entry.id   AF-A0A382YSJ5-F1
#
_cell.length_a   1.000
_cell.length_b   1.000
_cell.length_c   1.000
_cell.angle_alpha   90.00
_cell.angle_beta   90.00
_cell.angle_gamma   90.00
#
_symmetry.space_group_name_H-M   'P 1'
#
loop_
_entity.id
_entity.type
_entity.pdbx_description
1 polymer ?
#
loop_
_entity_poly.entity_id
_entity_poly.type
_entity_poly.pdbx_seq_one_letter_code
_entity_poly.pdbx_strand_id
1 'polypeptide(L)'
;MELSKEQLNFFDTFGYLLIRQLFSPAETEKIIEGFEWSIQNCGGGKNHDGSSRTMFGGPIEHHPEMCAILDHPSILGLIGGVLGEDFNYCSGDGNY
;
A
#
# COMPACT_ATOMS: atom_id res chain seq x y z
N MET A 1 6.93 13.48 -3.15
CA MET A 1 7.33 14.15 -1.88
C MET A 1 8.81 13.95 -1.67
N GLU A 2 9.53 14.90 -1.08
CA GLU A 2 10.93 14.72 -0.67
C GLU A 2 11.01 14.45 0.84
N LEU A 3 11.86 13.51 1.24
CA LEU A 3 12.08 13.18 2.65
C LEU A 3 13.07 14.13 3.29
N SER A 4 12.78 14.56 4.52
CA SER A 4 13.72 15.34 5.30
C SER A 4 14.90 14.47 5.75
N LYS A 5 16.02 15.10 6.09
CA LYS A 5 17.19 14.41 6.63
C LYS A 5 16.86 13.66 7.93
N GLU A 6 15.98 14.23 8.76
CA GLU A 6 15.52 13.60 10.00
C GLU A 6 14.70 12.34 9.72
N GLN A 7 13.85 12.36 8.70
CA GLN A 7 13.09 11.17 8.28
C GLN A 7 14.04 10.08 7.76
N LEU A 8 14.99 10.43 6.91
CA LEU A 8 15.99 9.48 6.41
C LEU A 8 16.80 8.86 7.57
N ASN A 9 17.31 9.68 8.48
CA ASN A 9 18.03 9.20 9.66
C ASN A 9 17.15 8.30 10.56
N PHE A 10 15.86 8.62 10.70
CA PHE A 10 14.91 7.79 11.45
C PHE A 10 14.74 6.43 10.77
N PHE A 11 14.53 6.41 9.45
CA PHE A 11 14.43 5.16 8.69
C PHE A 11 15.71 4.33 8.84
N ASP A 12 16.89 4.93 8.67
CA ASP A 12 18.18 4.24 8.80
C ASP A 12 18.39 3.63 10.19
N THR A 13 17.84 4.28 11.23
CA THR A 13 17.96 3.83 12.62
C THR A 13 16.94 2.75 12.98
N PHE A 14 15.69 2.92 12.55
CA PHE A 14 14.55 2.13 13.04
C PHE A 14 13.92 1.20 12.00
N GLY A 15 14.22 1.39 10.71
CA GLY A 15 13.74 0.56 9.61
C GLY A 15 12.30 0.84 9.17
N TYR A 16 11.67 1.92 9.61
CA TYR A 16 10.30 2.28 9.20
C TYR A 16 10.06 3.79 9.19
N LEU A 17 9.03 4.23 8.47
CA LEU A 17 8.50 5.60 8.51
C LEU A 17 6.99 5.58 8.73
N LEU A 18 6.49 6.50 9.57
CA LEU A 18 5.07 6.78 9.69
C LEU A 18 4.73 8.06 8.93
N ILE A 19 4.02 7.93 7.82
CA ILE A 19 3.50 9.07 7.06
C ILE A 19 1.99 9.17 7.31
N ARG A 20 1.59 10.20 8.04
CA ARG A 20 0.18 10.44 8.36
C ARG A 20 -0.50 11.12 7.19
N GLN A 21 -1.73 10.69 6.88
CA GLN A 21 -2.57 11.35 5.87
C GLN A 21 -1.87 11.49 4.51
N LEU A 22 -1.18 10.42 4.07
CA LEU A 22 -0.50 10.40 2.77
C LEU A 22 -1.49 10.59 1.61
N PHE A 23 -2.67 10.01 1.76
CA PHE A 23 -3.79 10.12 0.84
C PHE A 23 -4.85 11.06 1.42
N SER A 24 -5.57 11.73 0.53
CA SER A 24 -6.79 12.45 0.90
C SER A 24 -7.88 11.48 1.38
N PRO A 25 -8.91 11.98 2.09
CA PRO A 25 -10.05 11.15 2.49
C PRO A 25 -10.73 10.44 1.31
N ALA A 26 -10.88 11.13 0.17
CA ALA A 26 -11.52 10.57 -1.03
C ALA A 26 -10.67 9.47 -1.68
N GLU A 27 -9.34 9.66 -1.75
CA GLU A 27 -8.44 8.60 -2.23
C GLU A 27 -8.44 7.40 -1.29
N THR A 28 -8.48 7.65 0.02
CA THR A 28 -8.56 6.60 1.03
C THR A 28 -9.82 5.76 0.86
N GLU A 29 -10.98 6.39 0.62
CA GLU A 29 -12.25 5.69 0.36
C GLU A 29 -12.16 4.80 -0.88
N LYS A 30 -11.61 5.30 -1.99
CA LYS A 30 -11.40 4.49 -3.21
C LYS A 30 -10.46 3.30 -2.98
N ILE A 31 -9.38 3.50 -2.21
CA ILE A 31 -8.44 2.42 -1.87
C ILE A 31 -9.15 1.34 -1.05
N ILE A 32 -10.00 1.73 -0.10
CA ILE A 32 -10.80 0.81 0.70
C ILE A 32 -11.76 0.03 -0.20
N GLU A 33 -12.51 0.71 -1.07
CA GLU A 33 -13.44 0.06 -2.00
C GLU A 33 -12.74 -0.94 -2.93
N GLY A 34 -11.58 -0.54 -3.47
CA GLY A 34 -10.77 -1.40 -4.34
C GLY A 34 -10.23 -2.63 -3.60
N PHE A 35 -9.73 -2.46 -2.37
CA PHE A 35 -9.28 -3.57 -1.54
C PHE A 35 -10.43 -4.52 -1.19
N GLU A 36 -11.57 -3.99 -0.74
CA GLU A 36 -12.76 -4.77 -0.41
C GLU A 36 -13.22 -5.58 -1.62
N TRP A 37 -13.24 -4.97 -2.81
CA TRP A 37 -13.57 -5.71 -4.02
C TRP A 37 -12.56 -6.84 -4.29
N SER A 38 -11.25 -6.57 -4.18
CA SER A 38 -10.19 -7.56 -4.39
C SER A 38 -10.30 -8.73 -3.43
N ILE A 39 -10.48 -8.49 -2.13
CA ILE A 39 -10.54 -9.59 -1.16
C ILE A 39 -11.82 -10.41 -1.30
N GLN A 40 -12.96 -9.75 -1.57
CA GLN A 40 -14.24 -10.45 -1.71
C GLN A 40 -14.31 -11.29 -3.01
N ASN A 41 -13.62 -10.88 -4.07
CA ASN A 41 -13.72 -11.55 -5.37
C ASN A 41 -12.50 -12.40 -5.74
N CYS A 42 -11.33 -12.11 -5.19
CA CYS A 42 -10.07 -12.79 -5.50
C CYS A 42 -9.41 -13.40 -4.25
N GLY A 43 -9.61 -12.80 -3.07
CA GLY A 43 -8.92 -13.19 -1.83
C GLY A 43 -9.67 -14.12 -0.87
N GLY A 44 -10.83 -14.66 -1.26
CA GLY A 44 -11.61 -15.58 -0.42
C GLY A 44 -12.39 -14.92 0.72
N GLY A 45 -12.52 -13.58 0.72
CA GLY A 45 -13.23 -12.81 1.75
C GLY A 45 -14.67 -13.25 1.99
N LYS A 46 -15.37 -13.75 0.96
CA LYS A 46 -16.74 -14.26 1.06
C LYS A 46 -16.88 -15.47 2.01
N ASN A 47 -15.79 -16.20 2.22
CA ASN A 47 -15.76 -17.37 3.09
C ASN A 47 -15.13 -17.07 4.46
N HIS A 48 -14.73 -15.82 4.72
CA HIS A 48 -14.12 -15.45 5.98
C HIS A 48 -15.15 -15.51 7.11
N ASP A 49 -14.86 -16.29 8.14
CA ASP A 49 -15.77 -16.53 9.27
C ASP A 49 -15.28 -15.87 10.58
N GLY A 50 -14.19 -15.10 10.54
CA GLY A 50 -13.59 -14.45 11.71
C GLY A 50 -12.78 -15.39 12.61
N SER A 51 -12.69 -16.69 12.30
CA SER A 51 -11.95 -17.65 13.13
C SER A 51 -10.44 -17.61 12.90
N SER A 52 -10.02 -17.21 11.69
CA SER A 52 -8.63 -17.13 11.28
C SER A 52 -8.43 -16.05 10.22
N ARG A 53 -7.19 -15.59 10.08
CA ARG A 53 -6.82 -14.57 9.09
C ARG A 53 -7.05 -15.08 7.68
N THR A 54 -7.70 -14.28 6.85
CA THR A 54 -7.74 -14.48 5.39
C THR A 54 -6.62 -13.66 4.76
N MET A 55 -5.80 -14.31 3.93
CA MET A 55 -4.66 -13.66 3.26
C MET A 55 -4.61 -14.06 1.79
N PHE A 56 -4.28 -13.09 0.93
CA PHE A 56 -4.09 -13.29 -0.49
C PHE A 56 -3.03 -12.34 -1.04
N GLY A 57 -2.33 -12.77 -2.09
CA GLY A 57 -1.32 -11.95 -2.77
C GLY A 57 -1.94 -11.03 -3.82
N GLY A 58 -1.28 -9.90 -4.09
CA GLY A 58 -1.63 -8.97 -5.16
C GLY A 58 -2.91 -8.16 -4.94
N PRO A 59 -3.19 -7.62 -3.73
CA PRO A 59 -4.47 -6.97 -3.45
C PRO A 59 -4.76 -5.75 -4.33
N ILE A 60 -3.73 -5.11 -4.89
CA ILE A 60 -3.85 -3.93 -5.74
C ILE A 60 -3.91 -4.27 -7.24
N GLU A 61 -3.71 -5.53 -7.62
CA GLU A 61 -3.51 -5.93 -9.03
C GLU A 61 -4.80 -6.26 -9.78
N HIS A 62 -5.94 -6.29 -9.07
CA HIS A 62 -7.20 -6.76 -9.63
C HIS A 62 -8.15 -5.63 -10.08
N HIS A 63 -7.79 -4.36 -9.84
CA HIS A 63 -8.59 -3.20 -10.23
C HIS A 63 -7.70 -2.11 -10.85
N PRO A 64 -8.04 -1.54 -12.03
CA PRO A 64 -7.18 -0.57 -12.71
C PRO A 64 -6.78 0.63 -11.85
N GLU A 65 -7.72 1.18 -11.06
CA GLU A 65 -7.42 2.30 -10.16
C GLU A 65 -6.46 1.92 -9.03
N MET A 66 -6.50 0.67 -8.57
CA MET A 66 -5.61 0.17 -7.54
C MET A 66 -4.21 -0.12 -8.10
N CYS A 67 -4.11 -0.61 -9.34
CA CYS A 67 -2.82 -0.79 -10.01
C CYS A 67 -2.04 0.54 -10.09
N ALA A 68 -2.77 1.64 -10.34
CA ALA A 68 -2.19 2.98 -10.46
C ALA A 68 -1.74 3.60 -9.11
N ILE A 69 -1.98 2.96 -7.96
CA ILE A 69 -1.57 3.50 -6.66
C ILE A 69 -0.04 3.66 -6.55
N LEU A 70 0.71 2.79 -7.24
CA LEU A 70 2.16 2.82 -7.26
C LEU A 70 2.69 4.01 -8.06
N ASP A 71 1.90 4.53 -8.99
CA ASP A 71 2.21 5.73 -9.78
C ASP A 71 1.93 7.03 -9.01
N HIS A 72 1.36 6.95 -7.80
CA HIS A 72 1.02 8.13 -7.02
C HIS A 72 2.29 8.93 -6.66
N PRO A 73 2.37 10.25 -6.96
CA PRO A 73 3.60 11.03 -6.78
C PRO A 73 4.16 11.03 -5.34
N SER A 74 3.29 10.90 -4.34
CA SER A 74 3.73 10.80 -2.95
C SER A 74 4.29 9.41 -2.62
N ILE A 75 3.78 8.33 -3.23
CA ILE A 75 4.33 6.98 -3.08
C ILE A 75 5.68 6.88 -3.78
N LEU A 76 5.77 7.33 -5.03
CA LEU A 76 7.03 7.37 -5.80
C LEU A 76 8.11 8.17 -5.06
N GLY A 77 7.79 9.35 -4.55
CA GLY A 77 8.74 10.17 -3.80
C GLY A 77 9.12 9.58 -2.44
N LEU A 78 8.19 8.92 -1.75
CA LEU A 78 8.46 8.27 -0.47
C LEU A 78 9.37 7.05 -0.65
N ILE A 79 9.03 6.14 -1.55
CA ILE A 79 9.79 4.91 -1.79
C ILE A 79 11.12 5.24 -2.46
N GLY A 80 11.10 6.09 -3.50
CA GLY A 80 12.31 6.54 -4.20
C GLY A 80 13.27 7.30 -3.29
N GLY A 81 12.75 8.08 -2.33
CA GLY A 81 13.57 8.76 -1.34
C GLY A 81 14.30 7.82 -0.37
N VAL A 82 13.77 6.61 -0.14
CA VAL A 82 14.38 5.61 0.77
C VAL A 82 15.27 4.62 0.01
N LEU A 83 14.81 4.13 -1.13
CA LEU A 83 15.44 3.01 -1.87
C LEU A 83 16.26 3.47 -3.08
N GLY A 84 16.13 4.73 -3.49
CA GLY A 84 16.60 5.23 -4.79
C GLY A 84 15.51 5.12 -5.85
N GLU A 85 15.66 5.86 -6.96
CA GLU A 85 14.61 6.01 -7.98
C GLU A 85 14.33 4.75 -8.82
N ASP A 86 15.28 3.80 -8.88
CA ASP A 86 15.18 2.56 -9.68
C ASP A 86 14.68 1.37 -8.84
N PHE A 87 13.54 1.56 -8.16
CA PHE A 87 12.89 0.51 -7.38
C PHE A 87 11.80 -0.20 -8.18
N ASN A 88 11.51 -1.45 -7.82
CA ASN A 88 10.42 -2.23 -8.41
C ASN A 88 9.44 -2.69 -7.33
N TYR A 89 8.16 -2.69 -7.67
CA TYR A 89 7.15 -3.38 -6.89
C TYR A 89 7.31 -4.90 -7.06
N CYS A 90 7.49 -5.61 -5.95
CA CYS A 90 7.67 -7.06 -5.97
C CYS A 90 6.34 -7.81 -5.77
N SER A 91 5.62 -7.48 -4.70
CA SER A 91 4.32 -8.03 -4.37
C SER A 91 3.70 -7.26 -3.20
N GLY A 92 2.48 -7.63 -2.83
CA GLY A 92 1.83 -7.19 -1.60
C GLY A 92 0.84 -8.25 -1.12
N ASP A 93 0.56 -8.23 0.19
CA ASP A 93 -0.35 -9.16 0.83
C ASP A 93 -1.57 -8.41 1.37
N GLY A 94 -2.75 -8.79 0.90
CA GLY A 94 -4.01 -8.38 1.48
C GLY A 94 -4.36 -9.26 2.67
N ASN A 95 -4.80 -8.65 3.77
CA ASN A 95 -5.13 -9.36 5.01
C ASN A 95 -6.48 -8.87 5.56
N TYR A 96 -7.28 -9.80 6.09
CA TYR A 96 -8.55 -9.54 6.78
C TYR A 96 -8.66 -10.43 8.02
#